data_AF-A0A2V7TMA6-F1
#
_entry.id   AF-A0A2V7TMA6-F1
#
_cell.length_a   1.000
_cell.length_b   1.000
_cell.length_c   1.000
_cell.angle_alpha   90.00
_cell.angle_beta   90.00
_cell.angle_gamma   90.00
#
_symmetry.space_group_name_H-M   'P 1'
#
loop_
_entity.id
_entity.type
_entity.pdbx_description
1 polymer ?
#
loop_
_entity_poly.entity_id
_entity_poly.type
_entity_poly.pdbx_seq_one_letter_code
_entity_poly.pdbx_strand_id
1 'polypeptide(L)'
;MLDHSTTTAEAAGHTGGRLGHGGDIIYRWGNPRAYGRADLPQQLYGQHNPNWIPSGLSGAGHILAFNNGDVNARPYSTVVELDTAVAGDGSYAYDPATGYGPAAPLWQYSPPTTFFASIISGAQRLASGNTLVTDGPAGHFFEVTPDGQTVWSYTVTDTAGAQGYLVFRAVRYEAGYSGLIGRTLVPQGLLKVPAVPAQSRATTKVY
;
A
#
# COMPACT_ATOMS: atom_id res chain seq x y z
N MET A 1 -3.17 -6.92 -12.27
CA MET A 1 -3.59 -5.87 -13.22
C MET A 1 -4.42 -6.51 -14.32
N LEU A 2 -5.29 -5.72 -14.94
CA LEU A 2 -6.21 -6.13 -16.00
C LEU A 2 -6.03 -5.21 -17.20
N ASP A 3 -6.39 -5.67 -18.40
CA ASP A 3 -6.46 -4.81 -19.58
C ASP A 3 -7.74 -3.97 -19.57
N HIS A 4 -7.59 -2.65 -19.35
CA HIS A 4 -8.70 -1.71 -19.26
C HIS A 4 -9.22 -1.24 -20.64
N SER A 5 -8.65 -1.73 -21.75
CA SER A 5 -9.14 -1.42 -23.10
C SER A 5 -10.23 -2.37 -23.60
N THR A 6 -10.62 -3.35 -22.78
CA THR A 6 -11.65 -4.33 -23.10
C THR A 6 -13.06 -3.74 -23.05
N THR A 7 -13.91 -4.17 -23.97
CA THR A 7 -15.36 -4.08 -23.83
C THR A 7 -15.86 -5.07 -22.79
N THR A 8 -17.09 -4.90 -22.29
CA THR A 8 -17.72 -5.88 -21.38
C THR A 8 -17.75 -7.30 -21.95
N ALA A 9 -17.96 -7.45 -23.27
CA ALA A 9 -18.00 -8.75 -23.92
C ALA A 9 -16.60 -9.41 -23.95
N GLU A 10 -15.54 -8.65 -24.25
CA GLU A 10 -14.16 -9.15 -24.22
C GLU A 10 -13.71 -9.46 -22.79
N ALA A 11 -14.06 -8.61 -21.82
CA ALA A 11 -13.77 -8.82 -20.40
C ALA A 11 -14.46 -10.07 -19.81
N ALA A 12 -15.50 -10.58 -20.47
CA ALA A 12 -16.16 -11.83 -20.10
C ALA A 12 -15.50 -13.09 -20.71
N GLY A 13 -14.55 -12.91 -21.64
CA GLY A 13 -13.82 -13.99 -22.30
C GLY A 13 -12.30 -13.89 -22.10
N HIS A 14 -11.55 -14.60 -22.93
CA HIS A 14 -10.07 -14.71 -22.86
C HIS A 14 -9.36 -14.04 -24.05
N THR A 15 -10.11 -13.30 -24.87
CA THR A 15 -9.62 -12.70 -26.12
C THR A 15 -10.18 -11.30 -26.28
N GLY A 16 -9.44 -10.44 -26.97
CA GLY A 16 -9.80 -9.05 -27.20
C GLY A 16 -9.11 -8.09 -26.23
N GLY A 17 -9.45 -6.81 -26.32
CA GLY A 17 -8.63 -5.75 -25.74
C GLY A 17 -7.31 -5.57 -26.49
N ARG A 18 -6.57 -4.52 -26.12
CA ARG A 18 -5.30 -4.12 -26.73
C ARG A 18 -4.24 -5.21 -26.61
N LEU A 19 -4.24 -5.95 -25.51
CA LEU A 19 -3.26 -7.01 -25.27
C LEU A 19 -3.79 -8.41 -25.65
N GLY A 20 -5.02 -8.51 -26.17
CA GLY A 20 -5.59 -9.77 -26.64
C GLY A 20 -5.97 -10.77 -25.54
N HIS A 21 -5.99 -10.34 -24.27
CA HIS A 21 -6.23 -11.19 -23.10
C HIS A 21 -7.69 -11.19 -22.59
N GLY A 22 -8.57 -10.37 -23.16
CA GLY A 22 -9.94 -10.24 -22.64
C GLY A 22 -9.96 -9.94 -21.14
N GLY A 23 -10.73 -10.71 -20.37
CA GLY A 23 -10.86 -10.60 -18.92
C GLY A 23 -9.71 -11.17 -18.10
N ASP A 24 -8.70 -11.76 -18.74
CA ASP A 24 -7.61 -12.40 -18.03
C ASP A 24 -6.68 -11.40 -17.32
N ILE A 25 -6.06 -11.86 -16.24
CA ILE A 25 -5.06 -11.09 -15.50
C ILE A 25 -3.77 -11.03 -16.31
N ILE A 26 -3.40 -9.83 -16.74
CA ILE A 26 -2.18 -9.54 -17.53
C ILE A 26 -0.91 -9.41 -16.70
N TYR A 27 -1.05 -9.21 -15.37
CA TYR A 27 0.08 -9.15 -14.45
C TYR A 27 -0.35 -9.43 -13.02
N ARG A 28 0.46 -10.17 -12.29
CA ARG A 28 0.29 -10.46 -10.86
C ARG A 28 1.66 -10.69 -10.25
N TRP A 29 1.82 -10.26 -9.01
CA TRP A 29 3.08 -10.32 -8.29
C TRP A 29 2.84 -10.57 -6.80
N GLY A 30 3.82 -11.17 -6.12
CA GLY A 30 3.85 -11.24 -4.66
C GLY A 30 3.45 -12.59 -4.05
N ASN A 31 2.52 -13.34 -4.66
CA ASN A 31 2.20 -14.71 -4.24
C ASN A 31 2.17 -15.67 -5.45
N PRO A 32 3.33 -16.23 -5.83
CA PRO A 32 3.46 -17.17 -6.95
C PRO A 32 2.54 -18.40 -6.91
N ARG A 33 2.24 -18.90 -5.71
CA ARG A 33 1.34 -20.04 -5.52
C ARG A 33 -0.08 -19.77 -6.02
N ALA A 34 -0.54 -18.51 -5.97
CA ALA A 34 -1.86 -18.12 -6.46
C ALA A 34 -2.00 -18.22 -8.00
N TYR A 35 -0.91 -18.52 -8.70
CA TYR A 35 -0.90 -18.71 -10.15
C TYR A 35 -0.04 -19.89 -10.60
N GLY A 36 0.01 -20.94 -9.77
CA GLY A 36 0.61 -22.23 -10.16
C GLY A 36 2.13 -22.28 -10.06
N ARG A 37 2.78 -21.28 -9.48
CA ARG A 37 4.24 -21.21 -9.32
C ARG A 37 4.68 -21.40 -7.88
N ALA A 38 4.40 -22.58 -7.32
CA ALA A 38 4.74 -22.90 -5.93
C ALA A 38 6.25 -23.09 -5.67
N ASP A 39 7.04 -23.13 -6.75
CA ASP A 39 8.49 -23.18 -6.77
C ASP A 39 9.16 -21.82 -6.50
N LEU A 40 8.44 -20.72 -6.62
CA LEU A 40 8.96 -19.36 -6.42
C LEU A 40 8.62 -18.81 -5.03
N PRO A 41 9.50 -17.98 -4.45
CA PRO A 41 9.29 -17.41 -3.12
C PRO A 41 8.12 -16.42 -3.09
N GLN A 42 7.33 -16.47 -2.01
CA GLN A 42 6.29 -15.48 -1.73
C GLN A 42 6.93 -14.19 -1.17
N GLN A 43 6.49 -13.03 -1.68
CA GLN A 43 7.00 -11.71 -1.30
C GLN A 43 5.95 -10.89 -0.52
N LEU A 44 4.67 -11.05 -0.85
CA LEU A 44 3.55 -10.32 -0.23
C LEU A 44 2.72 -11.24 0.67
N TYR A 45 2.36 -10.71 1.83
CA TYR A 45 1.58 -11.36 2.87
C TYR A 45 0.55 -10.35 3.36
N GLY A 46 -0.72 -10.54 2.98
CA GLY A 46 -1.83 -9.69 3.42
C GLY A 46 -1.74 -8.23 2.99
N GLN A 47 -1.21 -7.92 1.80
CA GLN A 47 -0.95 -6.55 1.38
C GLN A 47 -2.21 -5.66 1.35
N HIS A 48 -2.04 -4.40 1.72
CA HIS A 48 -3.05 -3.35 1.66
C HIS A 48 -2.55 -2.13 0.89
N ASN A 49 -3.53 -1.38 0.37
CA ASN A 49 -3.33 -0.13 -0.35
C ASN A 49 -2.25 -0.19 -1.45
N PRO A 50 -2.29 -1.19 -2.38
CA PRO A 50 -1.49 -1.07 -3.59
C PRO A 50 -1.95 0.18 -4.36
N ASN A 51 -1.02 1.09 -4.65
CA ASN A 51 -1.30 2.33 -5.37
C ASN A 51 -0.15 2.71 -6.28
N TRP A 52 -0.48 3.28 -7.43
CA TRP A 52 0.51 3.87 -8.32
C TRP A 52 1.08 5.13 -7.69
N ILE A 53 2.40 5.28 -7.71
CA ILE A 53 3.05 6.54 -7.37
C ILE A 53 2.74 7.55 -8.49
N PRO A 54 2.06 8.67 -8.18
CA PRO A 54 1.69 9.66 -9.19
C PRO A 54 2.88 10.29 -9.92
N SER A 55 2.59 10.83 -11.11
CA SER A 55 3.55 11.64 -11.87
C SER A 55 4.08 12.82 -11.03
N GLY A 56 5.36 13.13 -11.20
CA GLY A 56 6.03 14.23 -10.48
C GLY A 56 6.55 13.85 -9.09
N LEU A 57 6.36 12.61 -8.63
CA LEU A 57 6.95 12.09 -7.40
C LEU A 57 8.12 11.12 -7.71
N SER A 58 8.99 10.92 -6.73
CA SER A 58 10.05 9.91 -6.82
C SER A 58 9.43 8.51 -6.98
N GLY A 59 9.84 7.77 -8.00
CA GLY A 59 9.24 6.46 -8.33
C GLY A 59 7.92 6.55 -9.10
N ALA A 60 7.62 7.70 -9.75
CA ALA A 60 6.42 7.85 -10.58
C ALA A 60 6.21 6.68 -11.55
N GLY A 61 5.01 6.11 -11.54
CA GLY A 61 4.67 4.94 -12.35
C GLY A 61 5.02 3.59 -11.69
N HIS A 62 5.71 3.57 -10.55
CA HIS A 62 5.88 2.37 -9.74
C HIS A 62 4.63 2.14 -8.87
N ILE A 63 4.51 0.96 -8.28
CA ILE A 63 3.48 0.65 -7.28
C ILE A 63 4.08 0.70 -5.89
N LEU A 64 3.44 1.41 -4.98
CA LEU A 64 3.69 1.32 -3.54
C LEU A 64 2.61 0.46 -2.89
N ALA A 65 2.99 -0.42 -1.96
CA ALA A 65 2.05 -1.23 -1.20
C ALA A 65 2.50 -1.43 0.24
N PHE A 66 1.56 -1.43 1.16
CA PHE A 66 1.81 -1.85 2.54
C PHE A 66 1.65 -3.36 2.61
N ASN A 67 2.65 -4.06 3.15
CA ASN A 67 2.71 -5.51 3.22
C ASN A 67 2.57 -5.92 4.68
N ASN A 68 1.34 -6.15 5.13
CA ASN A 68 1.00 -6.35 6.55
C ASN A 68 1.80 -7.47 7.21
N GLY A 69 2.12 -8.53 6.48
CA GLY A 69 2.69 -9.74 7.03
C GLY A 69 1.64 -10.83 7.25
N ASP A 70 2.08 -11.89 7.89
CA ASP A 70 1.23 -13.01 8.29
C ASP A 70 1.63 -13.44 9.71
N VAL A 71 0.66 -13.60 10.59
CA VAL A 71 0.92 -13.88 12.02
C VAL A 71 1.71 -15.18 12.25
N ASN A 72 1.59 -16.16 11.34
CA ASN A 72 2.20 -17.48 11.48
C ASN A 72 3.50 -17.61 10.67
N ALA A 73 3.60 -16.94 9.54
CA ALA A 73 4.73 -17.07 8.62
C ALA A 73 5.70 -15.87 8.64
N ARG A 74 5.18 -14.65 8.80
CA ARG A 74 5.96 -13.40 8.75
C ARG A 74 5.30 -12.30 9.58
N PRO A 75 5.39 -12.35 10.92
CA PRO A 75 4.62 -11.49 11.83
C PRO A 75 5.24 -10.08 11.96
N TYR A 76 5.53 -9.46 10.82
CA TYR A 76 6.02 -8.08 10.74
C TYR A 76 5.62 -7.46 9.40
N SER A 77 5.41 -6.15 9.43
CA SER A 77 4.98 -5.38 8.27
C SER A 77 6.14 -4.71 7.56
N THR A 78 6.03 -4.57 6.24
CA THR A 78 6.94 -3.78 5.40
C THR A 78 6.15 -2.86 4.48
N VAL A 79 6.82 -1.88 3.87
CA VAL A 79 6.27 -1.17 2.71
C VAL A 79 7.17 -1.48 1.53
N VAL A 80 6.59 -1.85 0.40
CA VAL A 80 7.33 -2.21 -0.81
C VAL A 80 7.00 -1.28 -1.96
N GLU A 81 8.02 -0.94 -2.73
CA GLU A 81 7.89 -0.26 -4.02
C GLU A 81 8.28 -1.23 -5.14
N LEU A 82 7.41 -1.34 -6.14
CA LEU A 82 7.56 -2.24 -7.28
C LEU A 82 7.68 -1.41 -8.54
N ASP A 83 8.85 -1.48 -9.19
CA ASP A 83 8.91 -1.24 -10.63
C ASP A 83 8.46 -2.52 -11.32
N THR A 84 7.31 -2.44 -11.99
CA THR A 84 6.71 -3.58 -12.68
C THR A 84 7.33 -3.87 -14.04
N ALA A 85 8.24 -3.00 -14.50
CA ALA A 85 8.85 -3.07 -15.82
C ALA A 85 7.81 -3.20 -16.95
N VAL A 86 6.69 -2.48 -16.84
CA VAL A 86 5.66 -2.42 -17.88
C VAL A 86 6.29 -1.91 -19.19
N ALA A 87 6.05 -2.63 -20.29
CA ALA A 87 6.55 -2.26 -21.59
C ALA A 87 5.79 -1.04 -22.15
N GLY A 88 6.36 -0.39 -23.18
CA GLY A 88 5.75 0.80 -23.80
C GLY A 88 4.38 0.55 -24.43
N ASP A 89 4.06 -0.68 -24.79
CA ASP A 89 2.74 -1.10 -25.28
C ASP A 89 1.75 -1.45 -24.14
N GLY A 90 2.19 -1.39 -22.87
CA GLY A 90 1.43 -1.73 -21.68
C GLY A 90 1.42 -3.22 -21.32
N SER A 91 2.17 -4.05 -22.03
CA SER A 91 2.34 -5.47 -21.70
C SER A 91 3.33 -5.66 -20.54
N TYR A 92 3.26 -6.83 -19.89
CA TYR A 92 4.16 -7.25 -18.83
C TYR A 92 4.86 -8.52 -19.26
N ALA A 93 6.19 -8.53 -19.28
CA ALA A 93 6.95 -9.70 -19.67
C ALA A 93 6.76 -10.83 -18.65
N TYR A 94 6.43 -12.02 -19.16
CA TYR A 94 6.37 -13.24 -18.38
C TYR A 94 7.50 -14.18 -18.78
N ASP A 95 8.30 -14.61 -17.80
CA ASP A 95 9.31 -15.63 -18.00
C ASP A 95 8.80 -16.95 -17.35
N PRO A 96 8.72 -18.07 -18.09
CA PRO A 96 8.32 -19.35 -17.50
C PRO A 96 9.24 -19.85 -16.37
N ALA A 97 10.52 -19.49 -16.35
CA ALA A 97 11.45 -19.84 -15.29
C ALA A 97 11.29 -18.92 -14.07
N THR A 98 11.12 -17.61 -14.23
CA THR A 98 11.13 -16.66 -13.09
C THR A 98 9.77 -16.04 -12.75
N GLY A 99 8.74 -16.28 -13.56
CA GLY A 99 7.43 -15.66 -13.46
C GLY A 99 7.42 -14.21 -13.95
N TYR A 100 6.40 -13.44 -13.53
CA TYR A 100 6.40 -11.98 -13.68
C TYR A 100 7.44 -11.36 -12.75
N GLY A 101 8.21 -10.41 -13.28
CA GLY A 101 9.09 -9.58 -12.47
C GLY A 101 8.34 -8.55 -11.60
N PRO A 102 9.05 -7.78 -10.76
CA PRO A 102 10.48 -7.92 -10.47
C PRO A 102 10.76 -9.11 -9.53
N ALA A 103 12.00 -9.61 -9.46
CA ALA A 103 12.33 -10.73 -8.56
C ALA A 103 12.24 -10.35 -7.06
N ALA A 104 12.43 -9.06 -6.77
CA ALA A 104 12.32 -8.44 -5.45
C ALA A 104 11.81 -7.00 -5.60
N PRO A 105 11.28 -6.37 -4.54
CA PRO A 105 10.95 -4.95 -4.56
C PRO A 105 12.15 -4.09 -4.98
N LEU A 106 11.88 -3.00 -5.71
CA LEU A 106 12.91 -2.00 -6.03
C LEU A 106 13.37 -1.27 -4.76
N TRP A 107 12.43 -0.98 -3.88
CA TRP A 107 12.68 -0.41 -2.56
C TRP A 107 11.79 -1.08 -1.52
N GLN A 108 12.28 -1.15 -0.29
CA GLN A 108 11.51 -1.66 0.84
C GLN A 108 11.85 -0.88 2.11
N TYR A 109 10.84 -0.39 2.81
CA TYR A 109 10.96 -0.03 4.22
C TYR A 109 10.76 -1.27 5.08
N SER A 110 11.80 -1.61 5.84
CA SER A 110 11.85 -2.74 6.77
C SER A 110 12.04 -2.22 8.20
N PRO A 111 10.94 -1.90 8.91
CA PRO A 111 11.01 -1.54 10.32
C PRO A 111 11.49 -2.74 11.16
N PRO A 112 11.82 -2.52 12.46
CA PRO A 112 12.02 -3.62 13.39
C PRO A 112 10.87 -4.62 13.33
N THR A 113 11.17 -5.91 13.48
CA THR A 113 10.16 -6.98 13.36
C THR A 113 9.09 -6.96 14.46
N THR A 114 9.21 -6.06 15.45
CA THR A 114 8.17 -5.76 16.43
C THR A 114 7.03 -4.92 15.85
N PHE A 115 7.23 -4.28 14.70
CA PHE A 115 6.18 -3.56 13.99
C PHE A 115 5.33 -4.54 13.15
N PHE A 116 4.10 -4.75 13.58
CA PHE A 116 3.15 -5.64 12.91
C PHE A 116 1.73 -5.06 12.93
N ALA A 117 1.34 -4.46 11.81
CA ALA A 117 -0.03 -4.04 11.55
C ALA A 117 -0.74 -5.17 10.80
N SER A 118 -1.54 -5.99 11.50
CA SER A 118 -2.09 -7.23 10.93
C SER A 118 -3.18 -7.04 9.87
N ILE A 119 -3.83 -5.88 9.84
CA ILE A 119 -4.94 -5.57 8.92
C ILE A 119 -4.88 -4.10 8.50
N ILE A 120 -5.70 -3.73 7.50
CA ILE A 120 -5.83 -2.37 6.96
C ILE A 120 -4.46 -1.75 6.68
N SER A 121 -4.24 -0.45 6.87
CA SER A 121 -2.93 0.21 6.67
C SER A 121 -2.68 0.65 5.22
N GLY A 122 -1.62 1.45 5.04
CA GLY A 122 -1.30 1.99 3.74
C GLY A 122 0.01 2.77 3.71
N ALA A 123 0.40 3.16 2.51
CA ALA A 123 1.60 3.95 2.28
C ALA A 123 1.40 4.91 1.11
N GLN A 124 1.97 6.11 1.23
CA GLN A 124 1.92 7.15 0.22
C GLN A 124 3.30 7.79 0.06
N ARG A 125 3.83 7.80 -1.17
CA ARG A 125 5.02 8.58 -1.51
C ARG A 125 4.68 10.08 -1.50
N LEU A 126 5.54 10.90 -0.91
CA LEU A 126 5.37 12.35 -0.78
C LEU A 126 6.29 13.13 -1.74
N ALA A 127 6.00 14.42 -1.94
CA ALA A 127 6.79 15.31 -2.79
C ALA A 127 8.23 15.51 -2.30
N SER A 128 8.46 15.36 -0.99
CA SER A 128 9.80 15.36 -0.40
C SER A 128 10.65 14.15 -0.78
N GLY A 129 10.05 13.12 -1.39
CA GLY A 129 10.67 11.81 -1.58
C GLY A 129 10.49 10.88 -0.37
N ASN A 130 10.00 11.38 0.77
CA ASN A 130 9.67 10.55 1.92
C ASN A 130 8.39 9.71 1.66
N THR A 131 8.15 8.75 2.54
CA THR A 131 6.95 7.91 2.51
C THR A 131 6.15 8.10 3.78
N LEU A 132 4.89 8.50 3.66
CA LEU A 132 3.93 8.43 4.77
C LEU A 132 3.45 6.99 4.89
N VAL A 133 3.56 6.44 6.10
CA VAL A 133 3.10 5.10 6.46
C VAL A 133 1.94 5.23 7.43
N THR A 134 0.89 4.43 7.21
CA THR A 134 -0.26 4.32 8.11
C THR A 134 -0.24 2.95 8.77
N ASP A 135 0.01 2.88 10.07
CA ASP A 135 -0.33 1.73 10.91
C ASP A 135 -1.80 1.87 11.32
N GLY A 136 -2.65 1.22 10.53
CA GLY A 136 -4.09 1.35 10.70
C GLY A 136 -4.61 0.79 12.02
N PRO A 137 -4.20 -0.41 12.47
CA PRO A 137 -4.61 -0.97 13.76
C PRO A 137 -4.31 -0.07 14.96
N ALA A 138 -3.16 0.60 14.96
CA ALA A 138 -2.78 1.51 16.03
C ALA A 138 -3.40 2.91 15.90
N GLY A 139 -3.89 3.28 14.72
CA GLY A 139 -4.22 4.66 14.39
C GLY A 139 -2.98 5.55 14.42
N HIS A 140 -1.83 4.99 14.02
CA HIS A 140 -0.53 5.65 14.04
C HIS A 140 -0.08 5.93 12.61
N PHE A 141 0.44 7.14 12.40
CA PHE A 141 0.98 7.58 11.12
C PHE A 141 2.39 8.06 11.34
N PHE A 142 3.29 7.77 10.42
CA PHE A 142 4.65 8.24 10.50
C PHE A 142 5.25 8.43 9.12
N GLU A 143 6.13 9.40 8.99
CA GLU A 143 6.83 9.71 7.75
C GLU A 143 8.26 9.20 7.86
N VAL A 144 8.69 8.41 6.86
CA VAL A 144 10.05 7.88 6.78
C VAL A 144 10.80 8.45 5.59
N THR A 145 12.08 8.73 5.78
CA THR A 145 13.00 9.06 4.67
C THR A 145 13.21 7.86 3.75
N PRO A 146 13.77 8.03 2.54
CA PRO A 146 14.17 6.91 1.68
C PRO A 146 15.08 5.88 2.39
N ASP A 147 15.90 6.35 3.33
CA ASP A 147 16.80 5.52 4.15
C ASP A 147 16.10 4.88 5.37
N GLY A 148 14.79 5.10 5.54
CA GLY A 148 13.98 4.49 6.59
C GLY A 148 14.02 5.21 7.94
N GLN A 149 14.51 6.45 8.01
CA GLN A 149 14.49 7.22 9.26
C GLN A 149 13.14 7.90 9.45
N THR A 150 12.51 7.71 10.61
CA THR A 150 11.27 8.42 10.97
C THR A 150 11.54 9.89 11.25
N VAL A 151 10.89 10.78 10.51
CA VAL A 151 11.05 12.25 10.63
C VAL A 151 9.78 12.96 11.11
N TRP A 152 8.65 12.27 11.09
CA TRP A 152 7.38 12.76 11.64
C TRP A 152 6.53 11.59 12.13
N SER A 153 5.71 11.83 13.15
CA SER A 153 4.84 10.81 13.73
C SER A 153 3.61 11.43 14.37
N TYR A 154 2.49 10.72 14.31
CA TYR A 154 1.22 11.11 14.91
C TYR A 154 0.40 9.88 15.29
N THR A 155 -0.19 9.87 16.48
CA THR A 155 -1.11 8.82 16.92
C THR A 155 -2.48 9.42 17.24
N VAL A 156 -3.53 8.82 16.68
CA VAL A 156 -4.91 9.19 17.01
C VAL A 156 -5.16 8.89 18.48
N THR A 157 -5.62 9.92 19.19
CA THR A 157 -6.05 9.81 20.59
C THR A 157 -7.49 10.25 20.72
N ASP A 158 -8.19 9.78 21.76
CA ASP A 158 -9.46 10.39 22.13
C ASP A 158 -9.29 11.60 23.05
N THR A 159 -10.41 12.24 23.40
CA THR A 159 -10.45 13.36 24.34
C THR A 159 -9.90 13.03 25.74
N ALA A 160 -9.84 11.75 26.11
CA ALA A 160 -9.25 11.26 27.37
C ALA A 160 -7.78 10.78 27.21
N GLY A 161 -7.22 10.84 26.00
CA GLY A 161 -5.84 10.45 25.68
C GLY A 161 -5.65 8.96 25.36
N ALA A 162 -6.71 8.16 25.23
CA ALA A 162 -6.56 6.76 24.88
C ALA A 162 -6.20 6.57 23.39
N GLN A 163 -5.48 5.50 23.07
CA GLN A 163 -5.02 5.14 21.72
C GLN A 163 -5.70 3.84 21.23
N GLY A 164 -5.32 3.35 20.05
CA GLY A 164 -5.83 2.10 19.46
C GLY A 164 -7.10 2.31 18.64
N TYR A 165 -7.25 3.49 18.06
CA TYR A 165 -8.36 3.83 17.17
C TYR A 165 -8.03 3.38 15.76
N LEU A 166 -8.80 2.41 15.23
CA LEU A 166 -8.60 1.91 13.88
C LEU A 166 -8.73 3.03 12.85
N VAL A 167 -7.74 3.14 11.97
CA VAL A 167 -7.79 4.02 10.81
C VAL A 167 -7.52 3.21 9.55
N PHE A 168 -8.49 3.20 8.64
CA PHE A 168 -8.40 2.41 7.40
C PHE A 168 -7.16 2.79 6.57
N ARG A 169 -6.97 4.09 6.32
CA ARG A 169 -5.83 4.68 5.61
C ARG A 169 -5.70 6.17 5.93
N ALA A 170 -4.50 6.73 5.76
CA ALA A 170 -4.29 8.18 5.71
C ALA A 170 -3.71 8.61 4.36
N VAL A 171 -4.03 9.84 3.97
CA VAL A 171 -3.46 10.51 2.80
C VAL A 171 -3.09 11.92 3.23
N ARG A 172 -1.85 12.32 2.95
CA ARG A 172 -1.37 13.69 3.12
C ARG A 172 -1.58 14.46 1.83
N TYR A 173 -2.12 15.66 1.99
CA TYR A 173 -2.16 16.68 0.94
C TYR A 173 -1.07 17.71 1.25
N GLU A 174 -0.25 18.02 0.26
CA GLU A 174 0.75 19.10 0.40
C GLU A 174 0.07 20.47 0.46
N ALA A 175 0.76 21.46 1.04
CA ALA A 175 0.23 22.80 1.19
C ALA A 175 -0.22 23.45 -0.14
N GLY A 176 0.41 23.06 -1.26
CA GLY A 176 0.05 23.50 -2.61
C GLY A 176 -1.10 22.72 -3.26
N TYR A 177 -1.76 21.79 -2.56
CA TYR A 177 -2.87 21.02 -3.11
C TYR A 177 -4.02 21.95 -3.54
N SER A 178 -4.46 21.84 -4.79
CA SER A 178 -5.46 22.76 -5.37
C SER A 178 -6.79 22.77 -4.61
N GLY A 179 -7.16 21.65 -3.98
CA GLY A 179 -8.34 21.56 -3.12
C GLY A 179 -8.28 22.43 -1.85
N LEU A 180 -7.11 22.96 -1.51
CA LEU A 180 -6.89 23.88 -0.39
C LEU A 180 -6.83 25.36 -0.82
N ILE A 181 -6.88 25.66 -2.12
CA ILE A 181 -6.85 27.06 -2.59
C ILE A 181 -8.06 27.83 -2.02
N GLY A 182 -7.79 29.01 -1.48
CA GLY A 182 -8.79 29.85 -0.84
C GLY A 182 -9.30 29.32 0.51
N ARG A 183 -8.68 28.27 1.07
CA ARG A 183 -8.97 27.74 2.40
C ARG A 183 -7.90 28.21 3.39
N THR A 184 -8.33 28.86 4.47
CA THR A 184 -7.44 29.14 5.60
C THR A 184 -7.41 27.92 6.52
N LEU A 185 -6.25 27.27 6.63
CA LEU A 185 -6.04 26.18 7.57
C LEU A 185 -5.52 26.76 8.90
N VAL A 186 -6.39 26.83 9.90
CA VAL A 186 -6.01 27.22 11.26
C VAL A 186 -5.71 25.94 12.05
N PRO A 187 -4.48 25.76 12.56
CA PRO A 187 -4.17 24.60 13.40
C PRO A 187 -5.08 24.57 14.63
N GLN A 188 -5.80 23.46 14.83
CA GLN A 188 -6.68 23.25 15.99
C GLN A 188 -6.04 22.39 17.09
N GLY A 189 -4.71 22.19 17.00
CA GLY A 189 -3.99 21.22 17.82
C GLY A 189 -4.09 19.80 17.26
N LEU A 190 -3.74 18.81 18.09
CA LEU A 190 -3.82 17.40 17.72
C LEU A 190 -5.29 16.99 17.56
N LEU A 191 -5.59 16.26 16.48
CA LEU A 191 -6.92 15.68 16.27
C LEU A 191 -7.25 14.67 17.37
N LYS A 192 -8.24 15.02 18.20
CA LYS A 192 -8.79 14.09 19.19
C LYS A 192 -10.16 13.61 18.74
N VAL A 193 -10.36 12.30 18.68
CA VAL A 193 -11.69 11.73 18.42
C VAL A 193 -12.53 11.73 19.70
N PRO A 194 -13.87 11.77 19.63
CA PRO A 194 -14.70 11.62 20.81
C PRO A 194 -14.39 10.30 21.54
N ALA A 195 -14.36 10.33 22.87
CA ALA A 195 -14.19 9.11 23.65
C ALA A 195 -15.38 8.17 23.39
N VAL A 196 -15.08 6.93 23.01
CA VAL A 196 -16.07 5.87 22.83
C VAL A 196 -15.87 4.77 23.88
N PRO A 197 -16.94 4.08 24.31
CA PRO A 197 -16.83 2.95 25.24
C PRO A 197 -15.89 1.87 24.71
N ALA A 198 -15.12 1.22 25.59
CA ALA A 198 -14.08 0.25 25.23
C ALA A 198 -14.54 -0.88 24.29
N GLN A 199 -15.82 -1.25 24.32
CA GLN A 199 -16.42 -2.27 23.45
C GLN A 199 -16.47 -1.90 21.96
N SER A 200 -16.22 -0.64 21.61
CA SER A 200 -16.16 -0.14 20.22
C SER A 200 -14.74 0.07 19.70
N ARG A 201 -13.72 -0.26 20.50
CA ARG A 201 -12.32 -0.27 20.08
C ARG A 201 -12.00 -1.61 19.45
N ALA A 202 -11.02 -1.66 18.55
CA ALA A 202 -10.51 -2.93 18.06
C ALA A 202 -10.14 -3.80 19.26
N THR A 203 -10.89 -4.88 19.49
CA THR A 203 -10.35 -5.95 20.31
C THR A 203 -9.26 -6.57 19.47
N THR A 204 -8.04 -6.56 19.99
CA THR A 204 -6.91 -7.32 19.45
C THR A 204 -7.29 -8.81 19.53
N LYS A 205 -8.18 -9.26 18.65
CA LYS A 205 -8.29 -10.69 18.36
C LYS A 205 -7.06 -11.00 17.54
N VAL A 206 -6.03 -11.45 18.24
CA VAL A 206 -4.96 -12.24 17.66
C VAL A 206 -5.67 -13.43 17.02
N TYR A 207 -5.83 -13.40 15.70
CA TYR A 207 -6.16 -14.59 14.90
C TYR A 207 -4.87 -15.34 14.61
#